data_AF-A0A6L3SX16-F1
#
_entry.id   AF-A0A6L3SX16-F1
#
_cell.length_a   1.000
_cell.length_b   1.000
_cell.length_c   1.000
_cell.angle_alpha   90.00
_cell.angle_beta   90.00
_cell.angle_gamma   90.00
#
_symmetry.space_group_name_H-M   'P 1'
#
loop_
_entity.id
_entity.type
_entity.pdbx_description
1 polymer ?
#
loop_
_entity_poly.entity_id
_entity_poly.type
_entity_poly.pdbx_seq_one_letter_code
_entity_poly.pdbx_strand_id
1 'polypeptide(L)'
;MSDKPNGFQAGTVVCVPLGPVSAGEIAYLPGAPRLDLDDGEPRITLVHGPDGGFLACETVWHATDAELAAAERAILSRHPDLALLDLHIADLADAEARLIITPEAGEALTIGPEMSSGSPSYRALFSASLEPVEAEAVAAALKGEPGRMILEYRAALDLQERVAAELAGDLGARARALLPGPDETRSGGRPQPECDPAPDLDACRAAIGDALENGELVLTRRHSANAPAAARDAMEAELREAAAHRLHDALAEGETAALAVAALGFQRKAARTVFVSFALHDSADLAQARHDGTGPEPSSP
;
A
#
# COMPACT_ATOMS: atom_id res chain seq x y z
N MET A 1 9.99 -4.15 6.32
CA MET A 1 8.98 -3.46 5.49
C MET A 1 7.69 -3.42 6.30
N SER A 2 6.87 -2.39 6.18
CA SER A 2 5.54 -2.42 6.81
C SER A 2 4.69 -3.42 6.04
N ASP A 3 4.15 -4.44 6.72
CA ASP A 3 3.24 -5.41 6.11
C ASP A 3 1.87 -4.79 5.77
N LYS A 4 1.64 -3.54 6.17
CA LYS A 4 0.39 -2.81 5.95
C LYS A 4 0.57 -1.68 4.92
N PRO A 5 -0.44 -1.44 4.06
CA PRO A 5 -0.46 -0.29 3.17
C PRO A 5 -0.51 1.03 3.96
N ASN A 6 0.02 2.08 3.38
CA ASN A 6 -0.14 3.46 3.83
C ASN A 6 -1.61 3.87 3.68
N GLY A 7 -2.33 3.82 4.81
CA GLY A 7 -3.69 4.29 4.94
C GLY A 7 -3.88 5.09 6.24
N PHE A 8 -5.13 5.25 6.66
CA PHE A 8 -5.45 5.75 7.99
C PHE A 8 -6.58 4.95 8.60
N GLN A 9 -6.55 4.84 9.93
CA GLN A 9 -7.58 4.15 10.69
C GLN A 9 -8.82 5.05 10.83
N ALA A 10 -10.00 4.49 10.60
CA ALA A 10 -11.28 5.14 10.86
C ALA A 10 -12.20 4.20 11.65
N GLY A 11 -12.12 4.27 12.99
CA GLY A 11 -12.73 3.26 13.84
C GLY A 11 -11.97 1.93 13.74
N THR A 12 -12.65 0.86 13.36
CA THR A 12 -12.08 -0.48 13.20
C THR A 12 -11.56 -0.75 11.77
N VAL A 13 -11.98 0.03 10.78
CA VAL A 13 -11.54 -0.14 9.39
C VAL A 13 -10.31 0.70 9.07
N VAL A 14 -9.50 0.23 8.12
CA VAL A 14 -8.36 0.96 7.56
C VAL A 14 -8.74 1.47 6.17
N CYS A 15 -8.66 2.78 5.97
CA CYS A 15 -8.93 3.42 4.68
C CYS A 15 -7.62 3.61 3.89
N VAL A 16 -7.57 3.11 2.66
CA VAL A 16 -6.40 3.10 1.77
C VAL A 16 -6.75 3.87 0.49
N PRO A 17 -6.13 5.04 0.25
CA PRO A 17 -6.35 5.79 -0.99
C PRO A 17 -5.82 5.03 -2.21
N LEU A 18 -6.64 4.90 -3.25
CA LEU A 18 -6.24 4.33 -4.54
C LEU A 18 -5.78 5.46 -5.46
N GLY A 19 -4.52 5.88 -5.30
CA GLY A 19 -3.93 6.98 -6.07
C GLY A 19 -4.01 8.35 -5.37
N PRO A 20 -4.08 9.47 -6.12
CA PRO A 20 -4.16 10.79 -5.53
C PRO A 20 -5.45 10.94 -4.72
N VAL A 21 -5.34 11.32 -3.45
CA VAL A 21 -6.50 11.46 -2.54
C VAL A 21 -7.59 12.35 -3.13
N SER A 22 -7.23 13.39 -3.88
CA SER A 22 -8.18 14.30 -4.56
C SER A 22 -9.15 13.62 -5.52
N ALA A 23 -8.85 12.40 -5.99
CA ALA A 23 -9.72 11.62 -6.86
C ALA A 23 -10.91 11.00 -6.09
N GLY A 24 -10.84 10.90 -4.77
CA GLY A 24 -11.92 10.38 -3.92
C GLY A 24 -12.07 8.86 -3.92
N GLU A 25 -11.22 8.13 -4.65
CA GLU A 25 -11.23 6.68 -4.73
C GLU A 25 -10.47 6.08 -3.53
N ILE A 26 -11.20 5.44 -2.61
CA ILE A 26 -10.66 4.92 -1.36
C ILE A 26 -11.17 3.49 -1.16
N ALA A 27 -10.23 2.55 -1.03
CA ALA A 27 -10.55 1.21 -0.58
C ALA A 27 -10.59 1.16 0.95
N TYR A 28 -11.43 0.30 1.54
CA TYR A 28 -11.35 -0.03 2.96
C TYR A 28 -10.94 -1.48 3.18
N LEU A 29 -10.11 -1.70 4.20
CA LEU A 29 -9.86 -3.01 4.77
C LEU A 29 -10.76 -3.18 5.98
N PRO A 30 -11.55 -4.28 6.06
CA PRO A 30 -12.32 -4.61 7.24
C PRO A 30 -11.44 -4.68 8.50
N GLY A 31 -12.04 -4.45 9.67
CA GLY A 31 -11.39 -4.73 10.95
C GLY A 31 -11.35 -6.23 11.24
N ALA A 32 -11.40 -6.57 12.53
CA ALA A 32 -11.36 -7.97 12.98
C ALA A 32 -12.52 -8.80 12.35
N PRO A 33 -12.26 -10.07 11.95
CA PRO A 33 -13.28 -10.95 11.41
C PRO A 33 -14.31 -11.33 12.49
N ARG A 34 -15.50 -11.80 12.10
CA ARG A 34 -16.58 -12.13 13.05
C ARG A 34 -17.44 -13.30 12.59
N LEU A 35 -18.28 -13.79 13.49
CA LEU A 35 -19.41 -14.65 13.11
C LEU A 35 -20.38 -13.86 12.21
N ASP A 36 -20.91 -14.53 11.19
CA ASP A 36 -21.98 -13.96 10.40
C ASP A 36 -23.26 -13.89 11.24
N LEU A 37 -24.09 -12.87 11.00
CA LEU A 37 -25.32 -12.65 11.74
C LEU A 37 -26.53 -12.86 10.82
N ASP A 38 -27.57 -13.52 11.33
CA ASP A 38 -28.89 -13.66 10.71
C ASP A 38 -29.91 -12.97 11.61
N ASP A 39 -30.48 -11.85 11.16
CA ASP A 39 -31.38 -11.02 11.98
C ASP A 39 -30.82 -10.67 13.37
N GLY A 40 -29.50 -10.46 13.45
CA GLY A 40 -28.77 -10.12 14.68
C GLY A 40 -28.29 -11.32 15.51
N GLU A 41 -28.70 -12.54 15.16
CA GLU A 41 -28.27 -13.76 15.83
C GLU A 41 -27.06 -14.38 15.11
N PRO A 42 -26.02 -14.83 15.84
CA PRO A 42 -24.85 -15.43 15.21
C PRO A 42 -25.21 -16.77 14.55
N ARG A 43 -24.78 -16.96 13.30
CA ARG A 43 -24.91 -18.19 12.52
C ARG A 43 -23.92 -19.24 13.00
N ILE A 44 -24.14 -19.75 14.21
CA ILE A 44 -23.35 -20.81 14.84
C ILE A 44 -24.28 -21.82 15.50
N THR A 45 -24.01 -23.10 15.28
CA THR A 45 -24.73 -24.22 15.90
C THR A 45 -23.72 -25.19 16.49
N LEU A 46 -23.93 -25.54 17.75
CA LEU A 46 -23.19 -26.59 18.43
C LEU A 46 -24.18 -27.63 18.96
N VAL A 47 -24.14 -28.83 18.38
CA VAL A 47 -24.94 -29.97 18.85
C VAL A 47 -24.07 -30.83 19.75
N HIS A 48 -24.47 -31.02 21.00
CA HIS A 48 -23.73 -31.85 21.96
C HIS A 48 -24.26 -33.29 21.99
N GLY A 49 -23.36 -34.24 22.22
CA GLY A 49 -23.63 -35.64 22.48
C GLY A 49 -22.70 -36.19 23.57
N PRO A 50 -22.90 -37.45 24.00
CA PRO A 50 -22.07 -38.08 25.04
C PRO A 50 -20.62 -38.30 24.58
N ASP A 51 -20.41 -38.50 23.27
CA ASP A 51 -19.11 -38.80 22.69
C ASP A 51 -18.46 -37.57 22.02
N GLY A 52 -18.96 -36.35 22.29
CA GLY A 52 -18.44 -35.12 21.70
C GLY A 52 -19.54 -34.21 21.17
N GLY A 53 -19.27 -33.49 20.08
CA GLY A 53 -20.24 -32.58 19.47
C GLY A 53 -20.04 -32.38 17.99
N PHE A 54 -20.92 -31.59 17.40
CA PHE A 54 -20.82 -31.15 16.02
C PHE A 54 -20.98 -29.63 15.99
N LEU A 55 -20.00 -28.94 15.42
CA LEU A 55 -19.98 -27.50 15.22
C LEU A 55 -20.23 -27.18 13.75
N ALA A 56 -21.13 -26.25 13.50
CA ALA A 56 -21.27 -25.55 12.22
C ALA A 56 -21.32 -24.05 12.47
N CYS A 57 -20.52 -23.25 11.76
CA CYS A 57 -20.60 -21.79 11.86
C CYS A 57 -20.23 -21.08 10.54
N GLU A 58 -20.93 -19.98 10.27
CA GLU A 58 -20.58 -19.03 9.21
C GLU A 58 -19.82 -17.85 9.81
N THR A 59 -18.75 -17.44 9.13
CA THR A 59 -17.89 -16.33 9.50
C THR A 59 -17.71 -15.39 8.33
N VAL A 60 -17.39 -14.13 8.61
CA VAL A 60 -17.27 -13.08 7.61
C VAL A 60 -16.16 -12.11 8.00
N TRP A 61 -15.50 -11.55 6.99
CA TRP A 61 -14.51 -10.50 7.15
C TRP A 61 -14.93 -9.29 6.33
N HIS A 62 -15.88 -8.51 6.88
CA HIS A 62 -16.47 -7.34 6.23
C HIS A 62 -16.70 -6.22 7.23
N ALA A 63 -16.82 -4.97 6.78
CA ALA A 63 -17.22 -3.86 7.64
C ALA A 63 -18.76 -3.82 7.77
N THR A 64 -19.27 -3.52 8.94
CA THR A 64 -20.69 -3.22 9.18
C THR A 64 -21.07 -1.85 8.62
N ASP A 65 -22.37 -1.62 8.38
CA ASP A 65 -22.87 -0.31 7.94
C ASP A 65 -22.50 0.83 8.90
N ALA A 66 -22.47 0.55 10.21
CA ALA A 66 -22.09 1.53 11.22
C ALA A 66 -20.60 1.91 11.11
N GLU A 67 -19.73 0.92 10.88
CA GLU A 67 -18.30 1.13 10.65
C GLU A 67 -18.05 1.89 9.35
N LEU A 68 -18.76 1.56 8.27
CA LEU A 68 -18.67 2.27 6.99
C LEU A 68 -19.11 3.73 7.12
N ALA A 69 -20.24 3.99 7.77
CA ALA A 69 -20.70 5.34 8.01
C ALA A 69 -19.72 6.14 8.89
N ALA A 70 -19.03 5.50 9.84
CA ALA A 70 -17.97 6.13 10.62
C ALA A 70 -16.73 6.43 9.77
N ALA A 71 -16.36 5.51 8.86
CA ALA A 71 -15.26 5.68 7.92
C ALA A 71 -15.49 6.85 6.97
N GLU A 72 -16.67 6.95 6.37
CA GLU A 72 -17.06 8.05 5.49
C GLU A 72 -16.94 9.41 6.19
N ARG A 73 -17.46 9.52 7.42
CA ARG A 73 -17.34 10.76 8.21
C ARG A 73 -15.88 11.11 8.50
N ALA A 74 -15.04 10.13 8.82
CA ALA A 74 -13.62 10.34 9.07
C ALA A 74 -12.88 10.80 7.80
N ILE A 75 -13.19 10.19 6.65
CA ILE A 75 -12.65 10.55 5.34
C ILE A 75 -13.00 12.01 4.99
N LEU A 76 -14.29 12.37 5.06
CA LEU A 76 -14.76 13.71 4.71
C LEU A 76 -14.25 14.79 5.67
N SER A 77 -14.08 14.45 6.96
CA SER A 77 -13.46 15.35 7.94
C SER A 77 -11.99 15.63 7.61
N ARG A 78 -11.25 14.61 7.17
CA ARG A 78 -9.83 14.72 6.81
C ARG A 78 -9.61 15.39 5.45
N HIS A 79 -10.56 15.24 4.54
CA HIS A 79 -10.48 15.72 3.17
C HIS A 79 -11.76 16.48 2.80
N PRO A 80 -11.97 17.68 3.36
CA PRO A 80 -13.19 18.46 3.14
C PRO A 80 -13.36 18.93 1.69
N ASP A 81 -12.26 18.95 0.92
CA ASP A 81 -12.24 19.37 -0.48
C ASP A 81 -12.59 18.24 -1.47
N LEU A 82 -12.95 17.03 -0.99
CA LEU A 82 -13.38 15.94 -1.86
C LEU A 82 -14.71 16.29 -2.54
N ALA A 83 -14.70 16.31 -3.87
CA ALA A 83 -15.92 16.53 -4.66
C ALA A 83 -16.86 15.32 -4.64
N LEU A 84 -16.30 14.12 -4.58
CA LEU A 84 -17.00 12.84 -4.52
C LEU A 84 -16.15 11.87 -3.68
N LEU A 85 -16.81 11.04 -2.88
CA LEU A 85 -16.19 9.92 -2.18
C LEU A 85 -16.71 8.63 -2.81
N ASP A 86 -15.79 7.82 -3.33
CA ASP A 86 -16.03 6.44 -3.76
C ASP A 86 -15.32 5.50 -2.77
N LEU A 87 -16.09 5.00 -1.80
CA LEU A 87 -15.62 4.08 -0.77
C LEU A 87 -16.09 2.66 -1.08
N HIS A 88 -15.17 1.74 -1.29
CA HIS A 88 -15.46 0.33 -1.57
C HIS A 88 -14.51 -0.61 -0.83
N ILE A 89 -14.89 -1.87 -0.67
CA ILE A 89 -14.02 -2.87 -0.03
C ILE A 89 -12.79 -3.13 -0.89
N ALA A 90 -11.62 -3.23 -0.27
CA ALA A 90 -10.41 -3.60 -1.00
C ALA A 90 -10.54 -5.01 -1.59
N ASP A 91 -10.09 -5.21 -2.82
CA ASP A 91 -10.11 -6.53 -3.45
C ASP A 91 -8.98 -7.40 -2.92
N LEU A 92 -9.33 -8.32 -2.01
CA LEU A 92 -8.42 -9.27 -1.40
C LEU A 92 -8.33 -10.57 -2.20
N ALA A 93 -7.11 -10.89 -2.64
CA ALA A 93 -6.77 -12.16 -3.26
C ALA A 93 -6.50 -13.24 -2.21
N ASP A 94 -6.75 -14.51 -2.58
CA ASP A 94 -6.43 -15.70 -1.78
C ASP A 94 -6.88 -15.63 -0.31
N ALA A 95 -8.06 -15.02 -0.08
CA ALA A 95 -8.61 -14.87 1.26
C ALA A 95 -9.05 -16.22 1.85
N GLU A 96 -8.30 -16.71 2.84
CA GLU A 96 -8.55 -17.96 3.58
C GLU A 96 -8.87 -17.68 5.05
N ALA A 97 -9.68 -18.54 5.64
CA ALA A 97 -10.05 -18.49 7.04
C ALA A 97 -9.68 -19.78 7.78
N ARG A 98 -9.35 -19.68 9.06
CA ARG A 98 -9.11 -20.81 9.97
C ARG A 98 -9.82 -20.59 11.29
N LEU A 99 -10.37 -21.65 11.86
CA LEU A 99 -10.98 -21.64 13.17
C LEU A 99 -10.12 -22.48 14.13
N ILE A 100 -9.68 -21.86 15.23
CA ILE A 100 -8.83 -22.48 16.23
C ILE A 100 -9.64 -22.62 17.52
N ILE A 101 -9.77 -23.85 18.00
CA ILE A 101 -10.48 -24.19 19.23
C ILE A 101 -9.43 -24.62 20.26
N THR A 102 -9.42 -23.97 21.44
CA THR A 102 -8.43 -24.23 22.49
C THR A 102 -9.11 -24.77 23.76
N PRO A 103 -9.10 -26.10 23.96
CA PRO A 103 -9.56 -26.72 25.20
C PRO A 103 -8.84 -26.23 26.46
N GLU A 104 -9.43 -26.43 27.63
CA GLU A 104 -8.76 -26.15 28.91
C GLU A 104 -7.56 -27.08 29.13
N ALA A 105 -7.72 -28.34 28.75
CA ALA A 105 -6.67 -29.33 28.74
C ALA A 105 -6.62 -30.02 27.37
N GLY A 106 -5.45 -30.03 26.74
CA GLY A 106 -5.24 -30.66 25.44
C GLY A 106 -4.49 -29.76 24.45
N GLU A 107 -4.34 -30.26 23.23
CA GLU A 107 -3.81 -29.50 22.11
C GLU A 107 -4.92 -28.70 21.44
N ALA A 108 -4.59 -27.55 20.83
CA ALA A 108 -5.56 -26.75 20.10
C ALA A 108 -5.95 -27.46 18.78
N LEU A 109 -7.25 -27.56 18.53
CA LEU A 109 -7.78 -28.05 17.25
C LEU A 109 -7.83 -26.89 16.25
N THR A 110 -7.29 -27.10 15.05
CA THR A 110 -7.41 -26.16 13.93
C THR A 110 -8.30 -26.75 12.86
N ILE A 111 -9.34 -26.00 12.46
CA ILE A 111 -10.26 -26.33 11.37
C ILE A 111 -9.98 -25.37 10.20
N GLY A 112 -9.82 -25.90 8.99
CA GLY A 112 -9.46 -25.16 7.78
C GLY A 112 -8.03 -25.45 7.28
N PRO A 113 -7.48 -24.67 6.34
CA PRO A 113 -8.03 -23.42 5.81
C PRO A 113 -9.28 -23.62 4.94
N GLU A 114 -10.24 -22.71 5.06
CA GLU A 114 -11.41 -22.63 4.19
C GLU A 114 -11.28 -21.42 3.27
N MET A 115 -11.54 -21.60 1.98
CA MET A 115 -11.55 -20.51 1.01
C MET A 115 -12.80 -19.65 1.22
N SER A 116 -12.62 -18.33 1.30
CA SER A 116 -13.74 -17.42 1.44
C SER A 116 -14.51 -17.22 0.14
N SER A 117 -15.77 -16.81 0.23
CA SER A 117 -16.69 -16.60 -0.92
C SER A 117 -16.34 -15.40 -1.83
N GLY A 118 -15.15 -14.80 -1.68
CA GLY A 118 -14.75 -13.57 -2.37
C GLY A 118 -15.48 -12.31 -1.89
N SER A 119 -15.22 -11.20 -2.57
CA SER A 119 -15.81 -9.89 -2.28
C SER A 119 -17.34 -9.90 -2.46
N PRO A 120 -18.12 -9.20 -1.60
CA PRO A 120 -17.68 -8.21 -0.61
C PRO A 120 -17.61 -8.69 0.85
N SER A 121 -17.94 -9.95 1.14
CA SER A 121 -18.09 -10.43 2.53
C SER A 121 -16.96 -11.33 3.04
N TYR A 122 -16.17 -11.90 2.13
CA TYR A 122 -15.15 -12.90 2.44
C TYR A 122 -15.68 -13.97 3.41
N ARG A 123 -16.88 -14.50 3.14
CA ARG A 123 -17.55 -15.47 4.02
C ARG A 123 -16.87 -16.83 3.97
N ALA A 124 -16.67 -17.46 5.13
CA ALA A 124 -16.22 -18.84 5.24
C ALA A 124 -17.17 -19.66 6.12
N LEU A 125 -17.41 -20.91 5.74
CA LEU A 125 -18.25 -21.86 6.48
C LEU A 125 -17.36 -22.95 7.07
N PHE A 126 -17.47 -23.16 8.37
CA PHE A 126 -16.78 -24.25 9.07
C PHE A 126 -17.80 -25.28 9.54
N SER A 127 -17.44 -26.56 9.40
CA SER A 127 -18.24 -27.69 9.87
C SER A 127 -17.30 -28.81 10.34
N ALA A 128 -17.38 -29.20 11.61
CA ALA A 128 -16.51 -30.22 12.18
C ALA A 128 -17.19 -31.03 13.29
N SER A 129 -16.86 -32.32 13.35
CA SER A 129 -17.07 -33.13 14.55
C SER A 129 -16.00 -32.76 15.58
N LEU A 130 -16.41 -32.66 16.83
CA LEU A 130 -15.57 -32.27 17.96
C LEU A 130 -15.52 -33.38 18.99
N GLU A 131 -14.36 -33.61 19.57
CA GLU A 131 -14.20 -34.40 20.79
C GLU A 131 -14.85 -33.67 21.98
N PRO A 132 -15.15 -34.38 23.10
CA PRO A 132 -15.82 -33.77 24.26
C PRO A 132 -15.13 -32.50 24.78
N VAL A 133 -13.80 -32.51 24.89
CA VAL A 133 -13.02 -31.37 25.41
C VAL A 133 -13.04 -30.15 24.47
N GLU A 134 -13.19 -30.37 23.17
CA GLU A 134 -13.30 -29.31 22.16
C GLU A 134 -14.72 -28.73 22.14
N ALA A 135 -15.74 -29.58 22.23
CA ALA A 135 -17.14 -29.15 22.35
C ALA A 135 -17.36 -28.29 23.61
N GLU A 136 -16.76 -28.69 24.74
CA GLU A 136 -16.76 -27.89 25.98
C GLU A 136 -16.08 -26.53 25.78
N ALA A 137 -14.96 -26.48 25.06
CA ALA A 137 -14.26 -25.24 24.74
C ALA A 137 -15.10 -24.29 23.89
N VAL A 138 -15.77 -24.80 22.85
CA VAL A 138 -16.68 -24.00 22.03
C VAL A 138 -17.86 -23.50 22.87
N ALA A 139 -18.45 -24.36 23.72
CA ALA A 139 -19.52 -23.95 24.62
C ALA A 139 -19.06 -22.87 25.61
N ALA A 140 -17.82 -22.92 26.09
CA ALA A 140 -17.22 -21.89 26.93
C ALA A 140 -17.01 -20.58 26.17
N ALA A 141 -16.51 -20.62 24.93
CA ALA A 141 -16.39 -19.44 24.06
C ALA A 141 -17.76 -18.78 23.82
N LEU A 142 -18.80 -19.58 23.53
CA LEU A 142 -20.17 -19.09 23.34
C LEU A 142 -20.79 -18.47 24.60
N LYS A 143 -20.23 -18.77 25.78
CA LYS A 143 -20.56 -18.15 27.09
C LYS A 143 -19.67 -16.95 27.42
N GLY A 144 -18.79 -16.53 26.52
CA GLY A 144 -17.93 -15.37 26.66
C GLY A 144 -16.55 -15.65 27.27
N GLU A 145 -16.12 -16.92 27.37
CA GLU A 145 -14.78 -17.24 27.85
C GLU A 145 -13.73 -16.99 26.77
N PRO A 146 -12.80 -16.03 26.96
CA PRO A 146 -11.85 -15.62 25.93
C PRO A 146 -10.80 -16.70 25.65
N GLY A 147 -10.24 -16.67 24.45
CA GLY A 147 -9.16 -17.55 24.00
C GLY A 147 -9.60 -18.96 23.65
N ARG A 148 -10.90 -19.28 23.78
CA ARG A 148 -11.43 -20.63 23.52
C ARG A 148 -11.71 -20.88 22.05
N MET A 149 -12.06 -19.84 21.30
CA MET A 149 -12.42 -19.95 19.88
C MET A 149 -11.90 -18.72 19.12
N ILE A 150 -10.78 -18.89 18.42
CA ILE A 150 -10.11 -17.83 17.65
C ILE A 150 -10.37 -18.05 16.16
N LEU A 151 -10.79 -16.99 15.48
CA LEU A 151 -10.94 -16.94 14.04
C LEU A 151 -9.75 -16.18 13.45
N GLU A 152 -9.05 -16.79 12.51
CA GLU A 152 -7.96 -16.15 11.77
C GLU A 152 -8.32 -16.03 10.30
N TYR A 153 -8.06 -14.86 9.73
CA TYR A 153 -8.10 -14.62 8.29
C TYR A 153 -6.71 -14.27 7.77
N ARG A 154 -6.44 -14.70 6.54
CA ARG A 154 -5.24 -14.34 5.77
C ARG A 154 -5.66 -14.01 4.36
N ALA A 155 -5.06 -12.99 3.77
CA ALA A 155 -5.27 -12.63 2.37
C ALA A 155 -4.07 -11.86 1.81
N ALA A 156 -4.08 -11.64 0.50
CA ALA A 156 -3.20 -10.70 -0.17
C ALA A 156 -3.99 -9.49 -0.67
N LEU A 157 -3.44 -8.30 -0.50
CA LEU A 157 -3.93 -7.08 -1.14
C LEU A 157 -2.94 -6.65 -2.22
N ASP A 158 -3.39 -6.62 -3.47
CA ASP A 158 -2.59 -6.14 -4.59
C ASP A 158 -3.03 -4.73 -4.98
N LEU A 159 -2.13 -3.76 -4.81
CA LEU A 159 -2.39 -2.37 -5.19
C LEU A 159 -1.64 -2.01 -6.47
N GLN A 160 -2.34 -1.30 -7.35
CA GLN A 160 -1.76 -0.69 -8.53
C GLN A 160 -1.28 0.73 -8.20
N GLU A 161 0.01 0.90 -7.99
CA GLU A 161 0.61 2.17 -7.59
C GLU A 161 1.22 2.91 -8.77
N ARG A 162 0.93 4.21 -8.87
CA ARG A 162 1.55 5.08 -9.88
C ARG A 162 2.77 5.79 -9.33
N VAL A 163 3.90 5.66 -10.02
CA VAL A 163 5.11 6.47 -9.80
C VAL A 163 5.26 7.42 -10.97
N ALA A 164 5.20 8.72 -10.72
CA ALA A 164 5.53 9.73 -11.71
C ALA A 164 6.52 10.76 -11.16
N ALA A 165 7.38 11.24 -12.04
CA ALA A 165 8.33 12.30 -11.75
C ALA A 165 8.52 13.18 -13.00
N GLU A 166 8.86 14.44 -12.75
CA GLU A 166 9.21 15.43 -13.76
C GLU A 166 10.53 16.06 -13.37
N LEU A 167 11.47 16.09 -14.30
CA LEU A 167 12.73 16.81 -14.16
C LEU A 167 12.74 17.94 -15.19
N ALA A 168 12.81 19.18 -14.72
CA ALA A 168 12.77 20.37 -15.57
C ALA A 168 13.78 21.42 -15.12
N GLY A 169 14.37 22.17 -16.05
CA GLY A 169 15.28 23.27 -15.77
C GLY A 169 16.17 23.66 -16.94
N ASP A 170 17.23 24.40 -16.66
CA ASP A 170 18.20 24.86 -17.65
C ASP A 170 19.61 24.34 -17.33
N LEU A 171 20.19 23.60 -18.28
CA LEU A 171 21.52 23.00 -18.17
C LEU A 171 22.61 23.89 -18.78
N GLY A 172 22.28 25.07 -19.29
CA GLY A 172 23.23 25.91 -20.01
C GLY A 172 24.38 26.42 -19.14
N ALA A 173 24.13 26.68 -17.85
CA ALA A 173 25.20 27.02 -16.90
C ALA A 173 26.19 25.86 -16.71
N ARG A 174 25.69 24.62 -16.58
CA ARG A 174 26.52 23.41 -16.41
C ARG A 174 27.31 23.08 -17.64
N ALA A 175 26.65 23.12 -18.80
CA ALA A 175 27.30 22.88 -20.07
C ALA A 175 28.46 23.88 -20.29
N ARG A 176 28.29 25.17 -19.95
CA ARG A 176 29.40 26.15 -19.99
C ARG A 176 30.52 25.83 -19.00
N ALA A 177 30.20 25.37 -17.79
CA ALA A 177 31.19 25.03 -16.78
C ALA A 177 32.02 23.78 -17.15
N LEU A 178 31.46 22.88 -17.97
CA LEU A 178 32.12 21.68 -18.46
C LEU A 178 32.96 21.90 -19.72
N LEU A 179 32.72 22.98 -20.46
CA LEU A 179 33.56 23.34 -21.60
C LEU A 179 34.91 23.89 -21.10
N PRO A 180 36.03 23.52 -21.73
CA PRO A 180 37.33 24.10 -21.40
C PRO A 180 37.26 25.63 -21.57
N GLY A 181 37.68 26.36 -20.54
CA GLY A 181 37.68 27.82 -20.56
C GLY A 181 38.59 28.35 -21.68
N PRO A 182 38.29 29.52 -22.27
CA PRO A 182 39.21 30.15 -23.21
C PRO A 182 40.55 30.38 -22.48
N ASP A 183 41.63 29.82 -23.02
CA ASP A 183 42.98 29.95 -22.46
C ASP A 183 43.42 31.43 -22.52
N GLU A 184 43.09 32.21 -21.48
CA GLU A 184 43.36 33.66 -21.41
C GLU A 184 44.86 33.99 -21.43
N THR A 185 45.72 32.99 -21.30
CA THR A 185 47.18 33.14 -21.15
C THR A 185 47.98 33.15 -22.45
N ARG A 186 47.39 32.94 -23.63
CA ARG A 186 48.15 32.81 -24.89
C ARG A 186 48.10 34.04 -25.80
N SER A 187 48.71 35.13 -25.33
CA SER A 187 49.11 36.26 -26.19
C SER A 187 50.53 36.02 -26.72
N GLY A 188 50.67 35.22 -27.79
CA GLY A 188 51.92 35.13 -28.56
C GLY A 188 52.40 33.71 -28.86
N GLY A 189 52.15 33.23 -30.08
CA GLY A 189 52.82 32.07 -30.66
C GLY A 189 51.94 30.82 -30.78
N ARG A 190 51.82 30.28 -32.01
CA ARG A 190 51.07 29.06 -32.34
C ARG A 190 51.70 27.84 -31.64
N PRO A 191 50.93 27.13 -30.81
CA PRO A 191 50.65 25.72 -31.07
C PRO A 191 49.15 25.53 -31.28
N GLN A 192 48.79 24.65 -32.21
CA GLN A 192 47.42 24.18 -32.41
C GLN A 192 46.98 23.54 -31.09
N PRO A 193 45.95 24.08 -30.40
CA PRO A 193 45.52 23.52 -29.14
C PRO A 193 45.10 22.08 -29.41
N GLU A 194 45.72 21.13 -28.70
CA GLU A 194 45.11 19.83 -28.50
C GLU A 194 43.75 20.14 -27.86
N CYS A 195 42.66 19.93 -28.59
CA CYS A 195 41.32 20.05 -28.01
C CYS A 195 41.29 19.12 -26.81
N ASP A 196 41.10 19.68 -25.62
CA ASP A 196 40.81 18.88 -24.44
C ASP A 196 39.67 17.92 -24.78
N PRO A 197 39.77 16.64 -24.37
CA PRO A 197 38.74 15.66 -24.69
C PRO A 197 37.40 16.16 -24.15
N ALA A 198 36.34 15.96 -24.94
CA ALA A 198 34.99 16.27 -24.50
C ALA A 198 34.73 15.59 -23.14
N PRO A 199 34.02 16.26 -22.21
CA PRO A 199 33.72 15.70 -20.90
C PRO A 199 32.97 14.38 -21.08
N ASP A 200 33.36 13.39 -20.30
CA ASP A 200 32.71 12.09 -20.34
C ASP A 200 31.32 12.13 -19.69
N LEU A 201 30.59 11.02 -19.84
CA LEU A 201 29.25 10.89 -19.30
C LEU A 201 29.23 10.94 -17.76
N ASP A 202 30.30 10.53 -17.09
CA ASP A 202 30.40 10.57 -15.62
C ASP A 202 30.51 12.02 -15.11
N ALA A 203 31.29 12.86 -15.79
CA ALA A 203 31.33 14.30 -15.53
C ALA A 203 29.96 14.95 -15.76
N CYS A 204 29.24 14.53 -16.81
CA CYS A 204 27.88 15.01 -17.06
C CYS A 204 26.92 14.59 -15.94
N ARG A 205 26.98 13.34 -15.46
CA ARG A 205 26.17 12.85 -14.33
C ARG A 205 26.43 13.65 -13.05
N ALA A 206 27.70 13.93 -12.74
CA ALA A 206 28.07 14.76 -11.59
C ALA A 206 27.47 16.17 -11.72
N ALA A 207 27.55 16.78 -12.92
CA ALA A 207 26.98 18.10 -13.18
C ALA A 207 25.44 18.14 -13.03
N ILE A 208 24.73 17.05 -13.36
CA ILE A 208 23.28 16.93 -13.09
C ILE A 208 23.00 16.90 -11.58
N GLY A 209 23.85 16.23 -10.79
CA GLY A 209 23.79 16.24 -9.33
C GLY A 209 23.91 17.66 -8.77
N ASP A 210 24.97 18.37 -9.16
CA ASP A 210 25.19 19.76 -8.73
C ASP A 210 24.06 20.70 -9.17
N ALA A 211 23.51 20.50 -10.37
CA ALA A 211 22.39 21.31 -10.87
C ALA A 211 21.12 21.12 -10.05
N LEU A 212 20.87 19.90 -9.55
CA LEU A 212 19.78 19.63 -8.62
C LEU A 212 20.03 20.27 -7.25
N GLU A 213 21.26 20.20 -6.74
CA GLU A 213 21.65 20.80 -5.46
C GLU A 213 21.56 22.33 -5.47
N ASN A 214 21.90 22.95 -6.60
CA ASN A 214 21.84 24.41 -6.79
C ASN A 214 20.46 24.91 -7.26
N GLY A 215 19.48 24.02 -7.46
CA GLY A 215 18.13 24.38 -7.89
C GLY A 215 18.00 24.83 -9.35
N GLU A 216 19.01 24.57 -10.19
CA GLU A 216 18.99 24.79 -11.65
C GLU A 216 18.09 23.77 -12.35
N LEU A 217 18.05 22.55 -11.81
CA LEU A 217 17.08 21.53 -12.13
C LEU A 217 16.12 21.33 -10.95
N VAL A 218 14.84 21.18 -11.27
CA VAL A 218 13.79 20.89 -10.30
C VAL A 218 13.20 19.52 -10.60
N LEU A 219 13.30 18.62 -9.61
CA LEU A 219 12.69 17.31 -9.65
C LEU A 219 11.36 17.33 -8.88
N THR A 220 10.25 17.32 -9.61
CA THR A 220 8.89 17.25 -9.05
C THR A 220 8.42 15.80 -9.01
N ARG A 221 8.05 15.32 -7.82
CA ARG A 221 7.58 13.95 -7.60
C ARG A 221 6.06 13.90 -7.48
N ARG A 222 5.43 12.94 -8.13
CA ARG A 222 3.98 12.67 -8.06
C ARG A 222 3.77 11.16 -8.01
N HIS A 223 3.88 10.60 -6.81
CA HIS A 223 3.70 9.17 -6.58
C HIS A 223 2.49 8.90 -5.70
N SER A 224 1.90 7.73 -5.90
CA SER A 224 0.84 7.19 -5.05
C SER A 224 1.41 6.80 -3.67
N ALA A 225 0.55 6.68 -2.66
CA ALA A 225 0.98 6.58 -1.26
C ALA A 225 1.81 5.32 -0.98
N ASN A 226 1.55 4.21 -1.69
CA ASN A 226 2.22 2.93 -1.45
C ASN A 226 3.33 2.61 -2.46
N ALA A 227 3.69 3.57 -3.31
CA ALA A 227 4.76 3.40 -4.28
C ALA A 227 6.09 2.96 -3.60
N PRO A 228 6.68 1.81 -4.00
CA PRO A 228 7.92 1.32 -3.41
C PRO A 228 9.06 2.32 -3.61
N ALA A 229 9.94 2.47 -2.62
CA ALA A 229 11.11 3.35 -2.71
C ALA A 229 11.97 3.00 -3.93
N ALA A 230 12.27 1.72 -4.16
CA ALA A 230 13.05 1.27 -5.31
C ALA A 230 12.45 1.69 -6.67
N ALA A 231 11.11 1.67 -6.81
CA ALA A 231 10.46 2.10 -8.05
C ALA A 231 10.53 3.62 -8.27
N ARG A 232 10.48 4.38 -7.17
CA ARG A 232 10.69 5.84 -7.15
C ARG A 232 12.14 6.18 -7.49
N ASP A 233 13.10 5.58 -6.80
CA ASP A 233 14.54 5.80 -7.00
C ASP A 233 14.96 5.45 -8.42
N ALA A 234 14.49 4.32 -8.95
CA ALA A 234 14.73 3.94 -10.34
C ALA A 234 14.17 4.96 -11.34
N MET A 235 13.09 5.68 -10.99
CA MET A 235 12.48 6.68 -11.89
C MET A 235 13.31 7.95 -11.91
N GLU A 236 13.75 8.36 -10.73
CA GLU A 236 14.65 9.50 -10.58
C GLU A 236 15.99 9.23 -11.27
N ALA A 237 16.55 8.03 -11.12
CA ALA A 237 17.77 7.61 -11.80
C ALA A 237 17.60 7.68 -13.32
N GLU A 238 16.49 7.17 -13.88
CA GLU A 238 16.22 7.25 -15.33
C GLU A 238 16.15 8.70 -15.83
N LEU A 239 15.47 9.59 -15.09
CA LEU A 239 15.37 11.00 -15.47
C LEU A 239 16.72 11.71 -15.41
N ARG A 240 17.52 11.45 -14.37
CA ARG A 240 18.87 12.00 -14.23
C ARG A 240 19.80 11.51 -15.34
N GLU A 241 19.74 10.22 -15.65
CA GLU A 241 20.53 9.61 -16.73
C GLU A 241 20.16 10.21 -18.09
N ALA A 242 18.87 10.41 -18.36
CA ALA A 242 18.41 11.08 -19.57
C ALA A 242 18.90 12.54 -19.68
N ALA A 243 18.97 13.26 -18.55
CA ALA A 243 19.51 14.61 -18.52
C ALA A 243 21.03 14.63 -18.76
N ALA A 244 21.76 13.67 -18.17
CA ALA A 244 23.21 13.52 -18.37
C ALA A 244 23.54 13.20 -19.83
N HIS A 245 22.79 12.28 -20.47
CA HIS A 245 22.94 12.01 -21.90
C HIS A 245 22.63 13.25 -22.75
N ARG A 246 21.55 13.97 -22.46
CA ARG A 246 21.21 15.21 -23.19
C ARG A 246 22.32 16.26 -23.08
N LEU A 247 22.92 16.39 -21.91
CA LEU A 247 24.05 17.29 -21.67
C LEU A 247 25.29 16.85 -22.44
N HIS A 248 25.65 15.57 -22.35
CA HIS A 248 26.78 14.98 -23.06
C HIS A 248 26.66 15.15 -24.58
N ASP A 249 25.49 14.83 -25.15
CA ASP A 249 25.23 14.97 -26.58
C ASP A 249 25.35 16.42 -27.04
N ALA A 250 24.84 17.37 -26.25
CA ALA A 250 24.97 18.80 -26.55
C ALA A 250 26.43 19.29 -26.52
N LEU A 251 27.29 18.69 -25.70
CA LEU A 251 28.71 19.01 -25.61
C LEU A 251 29.52 18.35 -26.75
N ALA A 252 29.09 17.17 -27.22
CA ALA A 252 29.73 16.46 -28.33
C ALA A 252 29.51 17.13 -29.69
N GLU A 253 28.45 17.93 -29.87
CA GLU A 253 28.13 18.65 -31.12
C GLU A 253 29.07 19.84 -31.44
N GLY A 254 30.07 20.14 -30.60
CA GLY A 254 31.23 20.99 -30.92
C GLY A 254 31.00 22.52 -31.00
N GLU A 255 32.00 23.27 -31.50
CA GLU A 255 32.13 24.76 -31.44
C GLU A 255 30.93 25.56 -31.99
N THR A 256 30.12 24.99 -32.89
CA THR A 256 28.85 25.60 -33.34
C THR A 256 27.82 25.73 -32.22
N ALA A 257 28.04 25.08 -31.07
CA ALA A 257 27.11 25.00 -29.95
C ALA A 257 27.33 26.06 -28.86
N ALA A 258 28.37 26.92 -28.89
CA ALA A 258 28.57 27.90 -27.81
C ALA A 258 27.35 28.83 -27.57
N LEU A 259 26.61 29.15 -28.64
CA LEU A 259 25.32 29.85 -28.59
C LEU A 259 24.14 28.93 -28.26
N ALA A 260 24.15 27.67 -28.72
CA ALA A 260 23.09 26.69 -28.46
C ALA A 260 23.11 26.18 -27.00
N VAL A 261 24.28 26.14 -26.39
CA VAL A 261 24.56 25.74 -25.01
C VAL A 261 24.10 26.82 -24.01
N ALA A 262 23.92 28.08 -24.45
CA ALA A 262 23.52 29.16 -23.56
C ALA A 262 22.11 28.99 -22.96
N ALA A 263 21.26 28.16 -23.57
CA ALA A 263 19.90 27.85 -23.09
C ALA A 263 19.55 26.37 -23.36
N LEU A 264 20.29 25.46 -22.72
CA LEU A 264 20.03 24.03 -22.82
C LEU A 264 18.87 23.64 -21.89
N GLY A 265 17.66 24.01 -22.29
CA GLY A 265 16.44 23.62 -21.59
C GLY A 265 16.29 22.09 -21.55
N PHE A 266 15.99 21.56 -20.37
CA PHE A 266 15.62 20.16 -20.17
C PHE A 266 14.24 20.09 -19.54
N GLN A 267 13.36 19.29 -20.11
CA GLN A 267 12.11 18.91 -19.49
C GLN A 267 11.77 17.49 -19.90
N ARG A 268 11.65 16.58 -18.93
CA ARG A 268 11.19 15.23 -19.16
C ARG A 268 10.25 14.80 -18.04
N LYS A 269 9.12 14.21 -18.44
CA LYS A 269 8.16 13.57 -17.56
C LYS A 269 8.26 12.08 -17.76
N ALA A 270 8.22 11.32 -16.67
CA ALA A 270 8.16 9.88 -16.71
C ALA A 270 7.11 9.39 -15.71
N ALA A 271 6.36 8.35 -16.10
CA ALA A 271 5.35 7.73 -15.27
C ALA A 271 5.35 6.22 -15.53
N ARG A 272 5.23 5.43 -14.47
CA ARG A 272 5.03 3.99 -14.55
C ARG A 272 4.02 3.53 -13.52
N THR A 273 3.40 2.41 -13.83
CA THR A 273 2.58 1.64 -12.90
C THR A 273 3.41 0.51 -12.33
N VAL A 274 3.32 0.30 -11.01
CA VAL A 274 3.91 -0.85 -10.32
C VAL A 274 2.86 -1.53 -9.46
N PHE A 275 2.95 -2.84 -9.34
CA PHE A 275 2.08 -3.62 -8.45
C PHE A 275 2.78 -3.83 -7.11
N VAL A 276 2.06 -3.64 -6.02
CA VAL A 276 2.55 -3.83 -4.66
C VAL A 276 1.61 -4.75 -3.92
N SER A 277 2.14 -5.87 -3.44
CA SER A 277 1.39 -6.87 -2.69
C SER A 277 1.62 -6.70 -1.19
N PHE A 278 0.54 -6.75 -0.42
CA PHE A 278 0.57 -6.74 1.05
C PHE A 278 -0.02 -8.05 1.58
N ALA A 279 0.70 -8.72 2.47
CA ALA A 279 0.18 -9.87 3.19
C ALA A 279 -0.65 -9.38 4.37
N LEU A 280 -1.95 -9.65 4.33
CA LEU A 280 -2.88 -9.29 5.39
C LEU A 280 -3.13 -10.48 6.30
N HIS A 281 -3.15 -10.21 7.59
CA HIS A 281 -3.52 -11.15 8.63
C HIS A 281 -4.31 -10.43 9.71
N ASP A 282 -5.48 -10.96 10.02
CA ASP A 282 -6.31 -10.45 11.10
C ASP A 282 -6.91 -11.63 11.88
N SER A 283 -7.23 -11.41 13.14
CA SER A 283 -7.78 -12.42 14.02
C SER A 283 -8.76 -11.84 15.02
N ALA A 284 -9.72 -12.66 15.42
CA ALA A 284 -10.73 -12.30 16.39
C ALA A 284 -10.99 -13.43 17.38
N ASP A 285 -11.18 -13.06 18.64
CA ASP A 285 -11.72 -13.95 19.64
C ASP A 285 -13.26 -13.94 19.55
N LEU A 286 -13.83 -15.07 19.13
CA LEU A 286 -15.27 -15.17 18.90
C LEU A 286 -16.08 -15.17 20.20
N ALA A 287 -15.44 -15.26 21.37
CA ALA A 287 -16.10 -15.09 22.66
C ALA A 287 -16.53 -13.64 22.91
N GLN A 288 -15.81 -12.65 22.36
CA GLN A 288 -16.06 -11.23 22.60
C GLN A 288 -17.19 -10.67 21.72
N ALA A 289 -17.45 -11.29 20.57
CA ALA A 289 -18.42 -10.82 19.59
C ALA A 289 -19.87 -10.72 20.10
N ARG A 290 -20.22 -11.42 21.20
CA ARG A 290 -21.55 -11.33 21.82
C ARG A 290 -21.76 -10.11 22.71
N HIS A 291 -20.70 -9.49 23.21
CA HIS A 291 -20.82 -8.42 24.20
C HIS A 291 -20.92 -7.02 23.60
N ASP A 292 -20.47 -6.83 22.36
CA ASP A 292 -20.54 -5.53 21.67
C ASP A 292 -21.92 -5.23 21.07
N GLY A 293 -22.83 -6.21 21.12
CA GLY A 293 -24.24 -6.00 20.83
C GLY A 293 -24.88 -5.15 21.93
N THR A 294 -25.06 -3.86 21.67
CA THR A 294 -26.12 -3.03 22.27
C THR A 294 -27.51 -3.56 21.88
N GLY A 295 -27.77 -4.83 22.16
CA GLY A 295 -29.08 -5.44 22.09
C GLY A 295 -29.93 -4.99 23.28
N PRO A 296 -31.25 -4.85 23.11
CA PRO A 296 -32.15 -4.49 24.21
C PRO A 296 -32.01 -5.52 25.34
N GLU A 297 -31.89 -5.04 26.59
CA GLU A 297 -31.89 -5.91 27.78
C GLU A 297 -33.03 -6.92 27.65
N PRO A 298 -32.77 -8.22 27.90
CA PRO A 298 -33.83 -9.20 27.89
C PRO A 298 -34.84 -8.82 28.95
N SER A 299 -36.03 -8.38 28.51
CA SER A 299 -37.18 -8.19 29.36
C SER A 299 -37.43 -9.48 30.12
N SER A 300 -37.09 -9.47 31.40
CA SER A 300 -37.31 -10.59 32.31
C SER A 300 -38.81 -10.86 32.40
N PRO A 301 -39.25 -12.13 32.30
CA PRO A 301 -40.63 -12.51 32.57
C PRO A 301 -41.01 -12.33 34.06
#